data_AF-A0A540KL62-F1
#
_entry.id   AF-A0A540KL62-F1
#
_cell.length_a   1.000
_cell.length_b   1.000
_cell.length_c   1.000
_cell.angle_alpha   90.00
_cell.angle_beta   90.00
_cell.angle_gamma   90.00
#
_symmetry.space_group_name_H-M   'P 1'
#
loop_
_entity.id
_entity.type
_entity.pdbx_description
1 polymer ?
#
loop_
_entity_poly.entity_id
_entity_poly.type
_entity_poly.pdbx_seq_one_letter_code
_entity_poly.pdbx_strand_id
1 'polypeptide(L)' 'MMPLMWCSAPLSPPPEAVVGTLMAKKDGSLRSVVINMRGAGTNNGFPPFLPREVEKIKDPYARTLAQRMERLPVPVTR' A
#
# COMPACT_ATOMS: atom_id res chain seq x y z
N MET A 1 17.10 7.48 -65.76
CA MET A 1 17.34 7.86 -64.35
C MET A 1 16.89 6.69 -63.50
N MET A 2 17.83 5.91 -62.96
CA MET A 2 17.58 4.68 -62.20
C MET A 2 18.24 4.87 -60.82
N PRO A 3 17.56 4.54 -59.70
CA PRO A 3 18.15 4.69 -58.38
C PRO A 3 19.14 3.56 -58.10
N LEU A 4 20.30 3.93 -57.55
CA LEU A 4 21.33 3.04 -57.06
C LEU A 4 20.78 2.22 -55.89
N MET A 5 20.59 0.93 -56.13
CA MET A 5 20.31 -0.08 -55.12
C MET A 5 21.57 -0.30 -54.27
N TRP A 6 21.61 0.36 -53.11
CA TRP A 6 22.67 0.21 -52.12
C TRP A 6 22.15 -0.64 -50.94
N CYS A 7 23.02 -1.54 -50.49
CA CYS A 7 22.91 -2.39 -49.30
C CYS A 7 21.92 -3.56 -49.33
N SER A 8 22.49 -4.74 -49.58
CA SER A 8 21.97 -6.05 -49.21
C SER A 8 21.56 -6.10 -47.73
N ALA A 9 20.32 -6.54 -47.48
CA ALA A 9 19.84 -6.96 -46.18
C ALA A 9 20.46 -8.31 -45.78
N PRO A 10 20.75 -8.57 -44.48
CA PRO A 10 20.84 -9.93 -43.99
C PRO A 10 19.43 -10.51 -43.84
N LEU A 11 19.28 -11.71 -44.40
CA LEU A 11 18.07 -12.51 -44.51
C LEU A 11 17.67 -13.15 -43.15
N SER A 12 16.40 -13.01 -42.76
CA SER A 12 15.61 -13.86 -41.80
C SER A 12 15.79 -13.63 -40.27
N PRO A 13 14.78 -13.80 -39.37
CA PRO A 13 13.54 -14.60 -39.50
C PRO A 13 12.17 -13.94 -39.16
N PRO A 14 11.06 -14.60 -39.54
CA PRO A 14 9.68 -14.09 -39.44
C PRO A 14 9.10 -14.13 -38.00
N PRO A 15 8.23 -13.17 -37.64
CA PRO A 15 7.57 -13.13 -36.33
C PRO A 15 6.28 -13.97 -36.32
N GLU A 16 6.39 -15.28 -36.11
CA GLU A 16 5.26 -16.09 -35.61
C GLU A 16 5.75 -17.11 -34.58
N ALA A 17 5.96 -16.66 -33.34
CA ALA A 17 5.90 -17.49 -32.15
C ALA A 17 5.65 -16.61 -30.93
N VAL A 18 4.36 -16.34 -30.70
CA VAL A 18 3.69 -16.16 -29.41
C VAL A 18 4.63 -16.00 -28.19
N VAL A 19 5.04 -14.77 -27.89
CA VAL A 19 5.42 -14.39 -26.52
C VAL A 19 4.22 -13.66 -25.95
N GLY A 20 3.38 -14.46 -25.27
CA GLY A 20 2.23 -13.97 -24.53
C GLY A 20 2.66 -12.96 -23.48
N THR A 21 1.97 -11.82 -23.50
CA THR A 21 1.84 -10.80 -22.47
C THR A 21 2.45 -11.19 -21.12
N LEU A 22 3.51 -10.49 -20.71
CA LEU A 22 3.91 -10.45 -19.31
C LEU A 22 2.81 -9.68 -18.55
N MET A 23 1.77 -10.39 -18.11
CA MET A 23 0.80 -9.84 -17.18
C MET A 23 1.56 -9.60 -15.88
N ALA A 24 2.02 -8.37 -15.65
CA ALA A 24 2.52 -7.96 -14.36
C ALA A 24 1.40 -8.18 -13.35
N LYS A 25 1.52 -9.28 -12.58
CA LYS A 25 0.84 -9.39 -11.31
C LYS A 25 1.32 -8.19 -10.49
N LYS A 26 0.45 -7.21 -10.35
CA LYS A 26 0.58 -6.17 -9.34
C LYS A 26 0.26 -6.85 -8.01
N ASP A 27 1.22 -7.62 -7.52
CA ASP A 27 1.23 -8.11 -6.16
C ASP A 27 1.36 -6.89 -5.23
N GLY A 28 0.55 -6.93 -4.19
CA GLY A 28 0.26 -5.80 -3.34
C GLY A 28 1.51 -5.18 -2.72
N SER A 29 1.44 -3.86 -2.57
CA SER A 29 2.00 -3.24 -1.38
C SER A 29 0.94 -2.30 -0.87
N LEU A 30 0.24 -2.70 0.18
CA LEU A 30 -0.40 -1.75 1.06
C LEU A 30 0.68 -0.72 1.40
N ARG A 31 0.45 0.54 1.06
CA ARG A 31 1.28 1.62 1.58
C ARG A 31 1.03 1.66 3.08
N SER A 32 1.78 0.85 3.84
CA SER A 32 2.04 1.13 5.24
C SER A 32 2.90 2.39 5.25
N VAL A 33 2.24 3.53 5.06
CA VAL A 33 2.77 4.81 5.47
C VAL A 33 3.19 4.59 6.93
N VAL A 34 4.48 4.75 7.17
CA VAL A 34 5.12 4.70 8.48
C VAL A 34 4.29 5.55 9.43
N ILE A 35 3.43 4.92 10.23
CA ILE A 35 2.92 5.52 11.45
C ILE A 35 3.89 5.03 12.50
N ASN A 36 4.75 5.93 13.00
CA ASN A 36 5.61 5.67 14.14
C ASN A 36 4.74 5.13 15.29
N MET A 37 4.67 3.80 15.46
CA MET A 37 4.12 3.17 16.67
C MET A 37 5.16 3.28 17.78
N ARG A 38 5.58 4.52 18.10
CA ARG A 38 6.42 4.80 19.26
C ARG A 38 5.51 4.98 20.46
N GLY A 39 4.95 3.85 20.88
CA GLY A 39 4.07 3.73 22.04
C GLY A 39 4.17 2.31 22.57
N ALA A 40 5.34 1.97 23.11
CA ALA A 40 5.58 0.73 23.81
C ALA A 40 4.70 0.68 25.07
N GLY A 41 3.56 0.03 24.96
CA GLY A 41 2.65 -0.22 26.06
C GLY A 41 1.53 -1.08 25.54
N THR A 42 1.74 -2.41 25.62
CA THR A 42 0.79 -3.56 25.69
C THR A 42 -0.57 -3.54 24.98
N ASN A 43 -0.93 -2.51 24.21
CA ASN A 43 -2.31 -2.12 23.94
C ASN A 43 -2.60 -2.05 22.45
N ASN A 44 -2.04 -2.92 21.61
CA ASN A 44 -2.45 -3.06 20.20
C ASN A 44 -2.59 -1.74 19.37
N GLY A 45 -1.86 -0.68 19.76
CA GLY A 45 -1.95 0.66 19.17
C GLY A 45 -3.13 1.55 19.64
N PHE A 46 -3.89 1.17 20.67
CA PHE A 46 -4.97 1.96 21.25
C PHE A 46 -4.50 2.82 22.44
N PRO A 47 -5.07 4.03 22.62
CA PRO A 47 -4.84 4.83 23.82
C PRO A 47 -5.21 4.08 25.11
N PRO A 48 -4.38 4.14 26.16
CA PRO A 48 -4.55 3.34 27.39
C PRO A 48 -5.82 3.66 28.19
N PHE A 49 -6.47 4.78 27.88
CA PHE A 49 -7.72 5.16 28.52
C PHE A 49 -8.96 4.52 27.91
N LEU A 50 -8.82 3.91 26.74
CA LEU A 50 -9.92 3.22 26.11
C LEU A 50 -10.13 1.85 26.77
N PRO A 51 -11.39 1.37 26.86
CA PRO A 51 -11.69 0.02 27.31
C PRO A 51 -11.06 -1.03 26.39
N ARG A 52 -10.80 -2.24 26.88
CA ARG A 52 -10.23 -3.34 26.06
C ARG A 52 -11.20 -3.82 24.97
N GLU A 53 -12.49 -3.55 25.11
CA GLU A 53 -13.54 -3.90 24.16
C GLU A 53 -13.33 -3.26 22.78
N VAL A 54 -12.54 -2.19 22.68
CA VAL A 54 -12.20 -1.55 21.39
C VAL A 54 -11.47 -2.50 20.43
N GLU A 55 -10.84 -3.56 20.94
CA GLU A 55 -10.21 -4.60 20.12
C GLU A 55 -11.23 -5.48 19.37
N LYS A 56 -12.47 -5.55 19.87
CA LYS A 56 -13.56 -6.36 19.30
C LYS A 56 -14.40 -5.59 18.26
N ILE A 57 -14.10 -4.31 18.03
CA ILE A 57 -14.80 -3.49 17.02
C ILE A 57 -14.59 -4.12 15.64
N LYS A 58 -15.70 -4.47 14.97
CA LYS A 58 -15.68 -5.10 13.64
C LYS A 58 -15.47 -4.10 12.51
N ASP A 59 -15.95 -2.87 12.68
CA ASP A 59 -15.78 -1.83 11.69
C ASP A 59 -14.31 -1.35 11.65
N PRO A 60 -13.59 -1.55 10.54
CA PRO A 60 -12.21 -1.11 10.43
C PRO A 60 -12.09 0.40 10.59
N TYR A 61 -13.08 1.18 10.13
CA TYR A 61 -13.01 2.63 10.21
C TYR A 61 -13.08 3.09 11.67
N ALA A 62 -14.09 2.66 12.43
CA ALA A 62 -14.18 2.95 13.86
C ALA A 62 -12.94 2.49 14.65
N ARG A 63 -12.33 1.36 14.28
CA ARG A 63 -11.08 0.89 14.89
C ARG A 63 -9.93 1.88 14.69
N THR A 64 -9.76 2.41 13.47
CA THR A 64 -8.72 3.41 13.17
C THR A 64 -8.98 4.75 13.87
N LEU A 65 -10.25 5.13 14.06
CA LEU A 65 -10.60 6.33 14.82
C LEU A 65 -10.21 6.17 16.29
N ALA A 66 -10.54 5.03 16.90
CA ALA A 66 -10.20 4.75 18.30
C ALA A 66 -8.68 4.81 18.56
N GLN A 67 -7.86 4.32 17.63
CA GLN A 67 -6.39 4.39 17.73
C GLN A 67 -5.85 5.83 17.77
N ARG A 68 -6.61 6.81 17.27
CA ARG A 68 -6.19 8.22 17.11
C ARG A 68 -6.84 9.16 18.13
N MET A 69 -7.59 8.64 19.09
CA MET A 69 -8.28 9.48 20.09
C MET A 69 -7.28 10.11 21.07
N GLU A 70 -7.45 11.40 21.32
CA GLU A 70 -6.68 12.16 22.30
C GLU A 70 -7.61 12.75 23.37
N ARG A 71 -7.12 12.87 24.60
CA ARG A 71 -7.88 13.49 25.69
C ARG A 71 -7.59 14.98 25.75
N LEU A 72 -8.65 15.77 25.83
CA LEU A 72 -8.52 17.19 26.16
C LEU A 72 -8.40 17.36 27.67
N PRO A 73 -7.47 18.21 28.15
CA PRO A 73 -7.42 18.57 29.56
C PRO A 73 -8.69 19.33 29.93
N VAL A 74 -9.39 18.87 30.97
CA VAL A 74 -10.57 19.54 31.52
C VAL A 74 -10.22 20.04 32.91
N PRO A 75 -10.47 21.32 33.23
CA PRO A 75 -10.26 21.81 34.58
C PRO A 75 -11.21 21.07 35.53
N VAL A 76 -10.62 20.45 36.56
CA VAL A 76 -11.38 19.88 37.67
C VAL A 76 -11.73 21.02 38.61
N THR A 77 -12.87 21.67 38.38
CA THR A 77 -13.42 22.62 39.35
C THR A 77 -13.80 21.83 40.60
N ARG A 78 -13.12 22.13 41.72
CA ARG A 78 -13.46 21.60 43.05
C ARG A 78 -14.63 22.37 43.66
#